data_AF-B2VYP4-F1
#
_entry.id   AF-B2VYP4-F1
#
_cell.length_a   1.000
_cell.length_b   1.000
_cell.length_c   1.000
_cell.angle_alpha   90.00
_cell.angle_beta   90.00
_cell.angle_gamma   90.00
#
_symmetry.space_group_name_H-M   'P 1'
#
loop_
_entity.id
_entity.type
_entity.pdbx_description
1 polymer ?
#
loop_
_entity_poly.entity_id
_entity_poly.type
_entity_poly.pdbx_seq_one_letter_code
_entity_poly.pdbx_strand_id
1 'polypeptide(L)'
;MSTTSSRRTKVSSHDSQDLHGSLKDKPPLPYTVGAAFTAYRHKPPAPFGHGYDSPWPPFKTGKFWLPQLDYCLSQSPLPGHTLKEYCTLAITDLIRTGYTYNAQVVVVNKTMVAKIYDPLYDNGFDCYDNKRDVIVLADGDYSREAAAYETLQRSSEARNCIPDYYGSWTIQGWVEDDIGAANEWLWECFREREEYVPVVRDEDREECPRLVEVEELTGCNSKSCITK
;
A
#
# COMPACT_ATOMS: atom_id res chain seq x y z
N MET A 1 45.54 -24.20 9.81
CA MET A 1 45.79 -23.33 8.64
C MET A 1 44.49 -23.24 7.86
N SER A 2 43.97 -22.02 7.78
CA SER A 2 42.69 -21.64 7.20
C SER A 2 42.74 -21.62 5.68
N THR A 3 41.62 -21.93 5.02
CA THR A 3 41.20 -21.25 3.78
C THR A 3 39.68 -21.22 3.71
N THR A 4 39.12 -20.08 4.10
CA THR A 4 37.70 -19.72 3.92
C THR A 4 37.52 -19.22 2.50
N SER A 5 36.71 -19.90 1.68
CA SER A 5 36.33 -19.41 0.35
C SER A 5 35.17 -18.43 0.47
N SER A 6 35.49 -17.14 0.53
CA SER A 6 34.52 -16.04 0.47
C SER A 6 33.95 -15.94 -0.96
N ARG A 7 32.70 -16.36 -1.15
CA ARG A 7 31.97 -16.10 -2.39
C ARG A 7 31.34 -14.70 -2.28
N ARG A 8 32.06 -13.72 -2.81
CA ARG A 8 31.61 -12.34 -2.96
C ARG A 8 30.46 -12.33 -3.99
N THR A 9 29.22 -12.29 -3.53
CA THR A 9 28.06 -12.07 -4.40
C THR A 9 28.15 -10.64 -4.92
N LYS A 10 28.35 -10.53 -6.23
CA LYS A 10 28.41 -9.28 -6.97
C LYS A 10 26.99 -8.70 -6.96
N VAL A 11 26.76 -7.65 -6.17
CA VAL A 11 25.51 -6.87 -6.20
C VAL A 11 25.37 -6.35 -7.62
N SER A 12 24.30 -6.79 -8.30
CA SER A 12 23.94 -6.35 -9.63
C SER A 12 23.50 -4.89 -9.55
N SER A 13 24.09 -4.04 -10.39
CA SER A 13 23.86 -2.60 -10.44
C SER A 13 22.52 -2.24 -11.12
N HIS A 14 21.44 -2.91 -10.74
CA HIS A 14 20.08 -2.60 -11.19
C HIS A 14 19.17 -2.09 -10.06
N ASP A 15 19.61 -2.13 -8.81
CA ASP A 15 18.79 -1.73 -7.65
C ASP A 15 18.76 -0.21 -7.38
N SER A 16 19.30 0.63 -8.27
CA SER A 16 19.36 2.09 -8.09
C SER A 16 18.34 2.87 -8.92
N GLN A 17 17.43 2.19 -9.63
CA GLN A 17 16.41 2.83 -10.47
C GLN A 17 15.00 2.85 -9.86
N ASP A 18 14.78 2.19 -8.73
CA ASP A 18 13.44 1.97 -8.17
C ASP A 18 13.03 2.98 -7.07
N LEU A 19 13.80 4.05 -6.86
CA LEU A 19 13.44 5.16 -5.95
C LEU A 19 12.47 6.19 -6.58
N HIS A 20 12.06 5.98 -7.83
CA HIS A 20 10.99 6.71 -8.50
C HIS A 20 9.95 5.70 -9.00
N GLY A 21 8.66 5.98 -8.80
CA GLY A 21 7.49 5.27 -9.38
C GLY A 21 7.79 4.40 -10.63
N SER A 22 7.40 3.12 -10.71
CA SER A 22 7.40 2.45 -12.03
C SER A 22 6.09 2.73 -12.78
N LEU A 23 6.06 3.31 -13.98
CA LEU A 23 7.08 4.11 -14.70
C LEU A 23 6.48 5.42 -15.27
N LYS A 24 5.16 5.50 -15.38
CA LYS A 24 4.35 6.73 -15.49
C LYS A 24 3.18 6.52 -14.54
N ASP A 25 2.90 7.47 -13.65
CA ASP A 25 1.63 7.62 -12.92
C ASP A 25 1.38 6.76 -11.66
N LYS A 26 2.34 5.97 -11.15
CA LYS A 26 2.25 5.41 -9.78
C LYS A 26 3.04 6.28 -8.78
N PRO A 27 2.51 6.56 -7.57
CA PRO A 27 3.26 7.25 -6.53
C PRO A 27 4.46 6.41 -6.04
N PRO A 28 5.43 7.01 -5.32
CA PRO A 28 6.53 6.26 -4.71
C PRO A 28 6.03 5.09 -3.86
N LEU A 29 6.76 3.96 -3.88
CA LEU A 29 6.40 2.82 -3.05
C LEU A 29 6.44 3.22 -1.57
N PRO A 30 5.35 3.00 -0.83
CA PRO A 30 5.35 3.37 0.56
C PRO A 30 5.95 2.29 1.47
N TYR A 31 6.24 1.11 0.91
CA TYR A 31 6.76 -0.04 1.63
C TYR A 31 8.29 0.05 1.78
N THR A 32 8.75 1.03 2.56
CA THR A 32 10.16 1.32 2.81
C THR A 32 10.54 1.09 4.27
N VAL A 33 11.81 0.81 4.55
CA VAL A 33 12.29 0.65 5.93
C VAL A 33 12.07 1.95 6.71
N GLY A 34 11.48 1.83 7.90
CA GLY A 34 11.11 2.96 8.75
C GLY A 34 9.66 3.41 8.58
N ALA A 35 8.98 3.04 7.49
CA ALA A 35 7.56 3.31 7.35
C ALA A 35 6.74 2.51 8.38
N ALA A 36 5.65 3.09 8.86
CA ALA A 36 4.76 2.45 9.82
C ALA A 36 3.30 2.70 9.47
N PHE A 37 2.44 1.71 9.71
CA PHE A 37 1.02 1.79 9.38
C PHE A 37 0.17 1.34 10.55
N THR A 38 -0.97 2.00 10.75
CA THR A 38 -2.02 1.51 11.64
C THR A 38 -2.88 0.51 10.89
N ALA A 39 -2.90 -0.73 11.38
CA ALA A 39 -3.65 -1.82 10.79
C ALA A 39 -4.74 -2.29 11.76
N TYR A 40 -5.95 -2.46 11.24
CA TYR A 40 -7.11 -2.93 11.98
C TYR A 40 -7.38 -4.39 11.67
N ARG A 41 -7.71 -5.17 12.69
CA ARG A 41 -8.02 -6.58 12.53
C ARG A 41 -9.20 -6.71 11.59
N HIS A 42 -9.05 -7.56 10.59
CA HIS A 42 -10.03 -7.68 9.51
C HIS A 42 -10.38 -9.14 9.30
N LYS A 43 -11.68 -9.44 9.20
CA LYS A 43 -12.15 -10.70 8.64
C LYS A 43 -12.36 -10.48 7.14
N PRO A 44 -11.55 -11.13 6.27
CA PRO A 44 -11.72 -11.02 4.83
C PRO A 44 -13.14 -11.40 4.37
N PRO A 45 -13.54 -10.97 3.16
CA PRO A 45 -14.68 -11.58 2.49
C PRO A 45 -14.44 -13.09 2.25
N ALA A 46 -15.49 -13.81 1.87
CA ALA A 46 -15.37 -15.23 1.57
C ALA A 46 -14.32 -15.46 0.46
N PRO A 47 -13.42 -16.45 0.59
CA PRO A 47 -12.39 -16.71 -0.40
C PRO A 47 -13.02 -17.19 -1.70
N PHE A 48 -12.61 -16.61 -2.84
CA PHE A 48 -13.12 -16.95 -4.16
C PHE A 48 -12.01 -17.28 -5.15
N GLY A 49 -12.41 -17.83 -6.29
CA GLY A 49 -11.53 -18.22 -7.38
C GLY A 49 -11.13 -19.69 -7.36
N HIS A 50 -10.01 -20.03 -7.99
CA HIS A 50 -9.61 -21.43 -8.14
C HIS A 50 -9.53 -22.14 -6.78
N GLY A 51 -10.25 -23.26 -6.64
CA GLY A 51 -10.31 -24.06 -5.41
C GLY A 51 -11.43 -23.68 -4.43
N TYR A 52 -12.27 -22.70 -4.76
CA TYR A 52 -13.40 -22.29 -3.92
C TYR A 52 -14.71 -22.22 -4.74
N ASP A 53 -15.81 -22.67 -4.12
CA ASP A 53 -17.14 -22.71 -4.75
C ASP A 53 -17.90 -21.37 -4.66
N SER A 54 -17.35 -20.39 -3.94
CA SER A 54 -17.98 -19.07 -3.83
C SER A 54 -17.98 -18.36 -5.19
N PRO A 55 -19.02 -17.59 -5.52
CA PRO A 55 -19.07 -16.85 -6.78
C PRO A 55 -17.94 -15.83 -6.86
N TRP A 56 -17.45 -15.62 -8.09
CA TRP A 56 -16.58 -14.49 -8.37
C TRP A 56 -17.35 -13.17 -8.19
N PRO A 57 -16.71 -12.12 -7.64
CA PRO A 57 -17.28 -10.78 -7.68
C PRO A 57 -17.42 -10.29 -9.14
N PRO A 58 -18.19 -9.21 -9.39
CA PRO A 58 -18.24 -8.58 -10.70
C PRO A 58 -16.84 -8.23 -11.21
N PHE A 59 -16.43 -8.87 -12.30
CA PHE A 59 -15.09 -8.73 -12.88
C PHE A 59 -15.12 -7.71 -14.02
N LYS A 60 -14.08 -6.87 -14.15
CA LYS A 60 -13.97 -5.84 -15.18
C LYS A 60 -15.18 -4.91 -15.19
N THR A 61 -15.24 -4.05 -14.19
CA THR A 61 -16.32 -3.07 -14.03
C THR A 61 -16.37 -2.08 -15.21
N GLY A 62 -17.48 -1.34 -15.33
CA GLY A 62 -17.61 -0.23 -16.29
C GLY A 62 -16.72 0.97 -15.98
N LYS A 63 -15.55 0.80 -15.36
CA LYS A 63 -14.48 1.81 -15.25
C LYS A 63 -13.13 1.22 -15.68
N PHE A 64 -13.14 0.02 -16.26
CA PHE A 64 -11.93 -0.75 -16.54
C PHE A 64 -10.98 -0.07 -17.54
N TRP A 65 -11.42 0.95 -18.27
CA TRP A 65 -10.57 1.76 -19.15
C TRP A 65 -9.69 2.79 -18.43
N LEU A 66 -9.94 3.08 -17.15
CA LEU A 66 -9.17 4.09 -16.40
C LEU A 66 -7.69 3.69 -16.24
N PRO A 67 -6.75 4.62 -16.08
CA PRO A 67 -5.41 4.32 -15.56
C PRO A 67 -5.49 3.53 -14.24
N GLN A 68 -4.44 2.78 -13.87
CA GLN A 68 -4.49 1.89 -12.69
C GLN A 68 -4.73 2.67 -11.39
N LEU A 69 -4.06 3.81 -11.20
CA LEU A 69 -4.28 4.68 -10.03
C LEU A 69 -5.74 5.11 -9.93
N ASP A 70 -6.29 5.70 -10.99
CA ASP A 70 -7.69 6.14 -11.04
C ASP A 70 -8.66 4.97 -10.86
N TYR A 71 -8.35 3.81 -11.43
CA TYR A 71 -9.15 2.61 -11.26
C TYR A 71 -9.23 2.18 -9.79
N CYS A 72 -8.08 2.11 -9.11
CA CYS A 72 -7.97 1.79 -7.68
C CYS A 72 -8.65 2.83 -6.79
N LEU A 73 -8.58 4.12 -7.14
CA LEU A 73 -9.29 5.18 -6.39
C LEU A 73 -10.80 5.17 -6.64
N SER A 74 -11.24 4.72 -7.82
CA SER A 74 -12.65 4.76 -8.23
C SER A 74 -13.51 3.59 -7.73
N GLN A 75 -12.89 2.61 -7.07
CA GLN A 75 -13.49 1.34 -6.66
C GLN A 75 -12.99 0.98 -5.26
N SER A 76 -13.89 0.64 -4.36
CA SER A 76 -13.50 0.08 -3.06
C SER A 76 -13.20 -1.42 -3.20
N PRO A 77 -12.22 -1.96 -2.44
CA PRO A 77 -12.04 -3.40 -2.28
C PRO A 77 -13.33 -4.06 -1.77
N LEU A 78 -13.45 -5.38 -1.98
CA LEU A 78 -14.60 -6.14 -1.50
C LEU A 78 -14.76 -5.99 0.02
N PRO A 79 -16.00 -5.80 0.51
CA PRO A 79 -16.24 -5.58 1.93
C PRO A 79 -15.99 -6.85 2.72
N GLY A 80 -15.13 -6.75 3.73
CA GLY A 80 -15.05 -7.72 4.82
C GLY A 80 -15.67 -7.16 6.11
N HIS A 81 -15.15 -7.61 7.25
CA HIS A 81 -15.57 -7.11 8.56
C HIS A 81 -14.37 -6.65 9.39
N THR A 82 -14.22 -5.32 9.51
CA THR A 82 -13.20 -4.68 10.34
C THR A 82 -13.61 -4.70 11.80
N LEU A 83 -12.71 -5.19 12.66
CA LEU A 83 -12.86 -5.22 14.10
C LEU A 83 -12.19 -4.01 14.74
N LYS A 84 -12.47 -3.80 16.04
CA LYS A 84 -11.90 -2.68 16.81
C LYS A 84 -10.44 -2.90 17.20
N GLU A 85 -9.93 -4.13 17.15
CA GLU A 85 -8.52 -4.39 17.44
C GLU A 85 -7.65 -3.76 16.37
N TYR A 86 -6.60 -3.06 16.78
CA TYR A 86 -5.64 -2.45 15.87
C TYR A 86 -4.22 -2.62 16.40
N CYS A 87 -3.25 -2.49 15.51
CA CYS A 87 -1.83 -2.48 15.84
C CYS A 87 -1.06 -1.57 14.89
N THR A 88 0.14 -1.18 15.30
CA THR A 88 1.09 -0.50 14.42
C THR A 88 2.06 -1.52 13.84
N LEU A 89 2.19 -1.53 12.51
CA LEU A 89 3.13 -2.35 11.76
C LEU A 89 4.25 -1.47 11.23
N ALA A 90 5.41 -1.49 11.90
CA ALA A 90 6.59 -0.74 11.47
C ALA A 90 7.50 -1.63 10.61
N ILE A 91 7.77 -1.23 9.36
CA ILE A 91 8.67 -1.93 8.44
C ILE A 91 10.10 -1.79 8.93
N THR A 92 10.73 -2.93 9.22
CA THR A 92 12.11 -3.01 9.69
C THR A 92 13.06 -3.61 8.66
N ASP A 93 12.54 -4.34 7.68
CA ASP A 93 13.32 -4.90 6.57
C ASP A 93 12.40 -5.23 5.38
N LEU A 94 12.98 -5.43 4.20
CA LEU A 94 12.26 -5.71 2.95
C LEU A 94 12.58 -7.14 2.48
N ILE A 95 11.54 -7.93 2.18
CA ILE A 95 11.71 -9.24 1.57
C ILE A 95 11.48 -9.13 0.06
N ARG A 96 10.38 -8.49 -0.34
CA ARG A 96 10.03 -8.26 -1.75
C ARG A 96 9.01 -7.13 -1.86
N THR A 97 9.43 -5.99 -2.37
CA THR A 97 8.56 -4.84 -2.66
C THR A 97 8.86 -4.32 -4.07
N GLY A 98 7.90 -3.65 -4.71
CA GLY A 98 8.03 -3.27 -6.11
C GLY A 98 6.69 -2.92 -6.76
N TYR A 99 6.78 -2.23 -7.89
CA TYR A 99 5.62 -1.63 -8.58
C TYR A 99 4.74 -2.58 -9.39
N THR A 100 5.18 -3.83 -9.55
CA THR A 100 4.51 -4.87 -10.34
C THR A 100 4.48 -6.20 -9.58
N TYR A 101 4.45 -6.17 -8.26
CA TYR A 101 4.32 -7.37 -7.43
C TYR A 101 2.93 -7.45 -6.82
N ASN A 102 2.26 -8.58 -7.04
CA ASN A 102 0.91 -8.83 -6.52
C ASN A 102 0.82 -8.65 -5.00
N ALA A 103 1.88 -9.02 -4.27
CA ALA A 103 1.98 -8.82 -2.84
C ALA A 103 3.33 -8.23 -2.46
N GLN A 104 3.28 -7.20 -1.62
CA GLN A 104 4.41 -6.54 -1.01
C GLN A 104 4.73 -7.30 0.29
N VAL A 105 5.94 -7.80 0.41
CA VAL A 105 6.37 -8.66 1.52
C VAL A 105 7.47 -7.95 2.29
N VAL A 106 7.18 -7.65 3.55
CA VAL A 106 8.03 -6.82 4.41
C VAL A 106 8.16 -7.45 5.79
N VAL A 107 9.31 -7.25 6.44
CA VAL A 107 9.48 -7.60 7.86
C VAL A 107 8.96 -6.44 8.69
N VAL A 108 8.03 -6.72 9.60
CA VAL A 108 7.43 -5.73 10.50
C VAL A 108 7.71 -6.06 11.95
N ASN A 109 7.88 -5.01 12.76
CA ASN A 109 8.14 -5.11 14.20
C ASN A 109 9.28 -6.10 14.52
N LYS A 110 10.31 -6.15 13.64
CA LYS A 110 11.53 -6.97 13.69
C LYS A 110 11.35 -8.49 13.52
N THR A 111 10.24 -9.07 13.96
CA THR A 111 10.10 -10.53 14.04
C THR A 111 8.94 -11.10 13.25
N MET A 112 8.09 -10.25 12.65
CA MET A 112 6.92 -10.68 11.90
C MET A 112 7.08 -10.36 10.42
N VAL A 113 6.33 -11.05 9.58
CA VAL A 113 6.25 -10.76 8.14
C VAL A 113 4.84 -10.30 7.83
N ALA A 114 4.72 -9.14 7.19
CA ALA A 114 3.47 -8.69 6.58
C ALA A 114 3.51 -8.97 5.08
N LYS A 115 2.45 -9.59 4.57
CA LYS A 115 2.19 -9.76 3.15
C LYS A 115 1.00 -8.90 2.79
N ILE A 116 1.26 -7.81 2.10
CA ILE A 116 0.32 -6.72 1.86
C ILE A 116 -0.15 -6.80 0.41
N TYR A 117 -1.46 -6.89 0.22
CA TYR A 117 -2.11 -6.95 -1.07
C TYR A 117 -2.62 -5.57 -1.44
N ASP A 118 -1.82 -4.85 -2.21
CA ASP A 118 -2.15 -3.50 -2.67
C ASP A 118 -2.38 -3.51 -4.18
N PRO A 119 -3.63 -3.33 -4.63
CA PRO A 119 -3.97 -3.39 -6.06
C PRO A 119 -3.27 -2.29 -6.87
N LEU A 120 -2.83 -1.18 -6.25
CA LEU A 120 -2.10 -0.13 -6.96
C LEU A 120 -0.71 -0.61 -7.42
N TYR A 121 -0.09 -1.54 -6.70
CA TYR A 121 1.24 -2.07 -7.02
C TYR A 121 1.22 -3.51 -7.57
N ASP A 122 0.02 -4.08 -7.82
CA ASP A 122 -0.12 -5.31 -8.61
C ASP A 122 0.32 -5.07 -10.06
N ASN A 123 0.69 -6.17 -10.73
CA ASN A 123 0.90 -6.18 -12.17
C ASN A 123 -0.45 -6.04 -12.89
N GLY A 124 -0.72 -4.81 -13.35
CA GLY A 124 -1.95 -4.42 -14.04
C GLY A 124 -2.20 -5.09 -15.38
N PHE A 125 -1.24 -5.86 -15.91
CA PHE A 125 -1.35 -6.52 -17.21
C PHE A 125 -1.01 -8.02 -17.11
N ASP A 126 -1.65 -8.83 -17.95
CA ASP A 126 -1.31 -10.25 -18.10
C ASP A 126 -0.16 -10.46 -19.10
N CYS A 127 0.21 -11.72 -19.38
CA CYS A 127 1.30 -12.04 -20.31
C CYS A 127 0.97 -11.75 -21.79
N TYR A 128 -0.23 -11.26 -22.09
CA TYR A 128 -0.68 -10.86 -23.42
C TYR A 128 -1.03 -9.36 -23.47
N ASP A 129 -0.50 -8.57 -22.53
CA ASP A 129 -0.75 -7.14 -22.38
C ASP A 129 -2.23 -6.76 -22.19
N ASN A 130 -3.09 -7.70 -21.80
CA ASN A 130 -4.46 -7.36 -21.43
C ASN A 130 -4.47 -6.76 -20.03
N LYS A 131 -5.16 -5.64 -19.88
CA LYS A 131 -5.41 -5.09 -18.56
C LYS A 131 -6.13 -6.12 -17.68
N ARG A 132 -5.74 -6.18 -16.41
CA ARG A 132 -6.27 -7.04 -15.35
C ARG A 132 -7.07 -6.25 -14.33
N ASP A 133 -8.05 -6.90 -13.70
CA ASP A 133 -8.81 -6.33 -12.58
C ASP A 133 -8.03 -6.52 -11.28
N VAL A 134 -7.07 -5.62 -11.07
CA VAL A 134 -6.11 -5.68 -9.95
C VAL A 134 -6.79 -5.68 -8.58
N ILE A 135 -7.98 -5.08 -8.46
CA ILE A 135 -8.74 -5.02 -7.20
C ILE A 135 -9.32 -6.40 -6.90
N VAL A 136 -10.06 -6.99 -7.85
CA VAL A 136 -10.61 -8.34 -7.69
C VAL A 136 -9.51 -9.38 -7.46
N LEU A 137 -8.36 -9.21 -8.11
CA LEU A 137 -7.22 -10.10 -7.94
C LEU A 137 -6.60 -9.98 -6.55
N ALA A 138 -6.34 -8.76 -6.07
CA ALA A 138 -5.81 -8.51 -4.73
C ALA A 138 -6.78 -9.02 -3.64
N ASP A 139 -8.08 -8.76 -3.79
CA ASP A 139 -9.12 -9.28 -2.88
C ASP A 139 -9.13 -10.81 -2.85
N GLY A 140 -9.01 -11.43 -4.01
CA GLY A 140 -8.98 -12.88 -4.15
C GLY A 140 -7.74 -13.49 -3.48
N ASP A 141 -6.56 -12.94 -3.75
CA ASP A 141 -5.30 -13.42 -3.14
C ASP A 141 -5.32 -13.24 -1.61
N TYR A 142 -5.73 -12.07 -1.13
CA TYR A 142 -5.90 -11.78 0.30
C TYR A 142 -6.86 -12.77 0.98
N SER A 143 -8.05 -12.95 0.41
CA SER A 143 -9.10 -13.78 1.01
C SER A 143 -8.72 -15.26 1.01
N ARG A 144 -8.13 -15.76 -0.09
CA ARG A 144 -7.66 -17.16 -0.17
C ARG A 144 -6.52 -17.44 0.79
N GLU A 145 -5.52 -16.55 0.88
CA GLU A 145 -4.40 -16.78 1.78
C GLU A 145 -4.83 -16.73 3.25
N ALA A 146 -5.68 -15.77 3.62
CA ALA A 146 -6.24 -15.72 4.97
C ALA A 146 -7.03 -16.99 5.31
N ALA A 147 -7.89 -17.46 4.41
CA ALA A 147 -8.64 -18.70 4.59
C ALA A 147 -7.73 -19.94 4.68
N ALA A 148 -6.62 -19.96 3.93
CA ALA A 148 -5.62 -21.02 3.99
C ALA A 148 -4.96 -21.05 5.38
N TYR A 149 -4.48 -19.91 5.89
CA TYR A 149 -3.88 -19.85 7.23
C TYR A 149 -4.87 -20.21 8.34
N GLU A 150 -6.12 -19.72 8.27
CA GLU A 150 -7.16 -20.11 9.24
C GLU A 150 -7.45 -21.61 9.22
N THR A 151 -7.39 -22.24 8.05
CA THR A 151 -7.59 -23.69 7.91
C THR A 151 -6.39 -24.47 8.43
N LEU A 152 -5.19 -24.10 8.02
CA LEU A 152 -3.95 -24.78 8.40
C LEU A 152 -3.71 -24.70 9.91
N GLN A 153 -4.09 -23.59 10.56
CA GLN A 153 -3.97 -23.47 12.02
C GLN A 153 -4.80 -24.48 12.81
N ARG A 154 -5.81 -25.11 12.21
CA ARG A 154 -6.63 -26.13 12.87
C ARG A 154 -5.93 -27.49 12.98
N SER A 155 -4.81 -27.71 12.27
CA SER A 155 -3.99 -28.93 12.36
C SER A 155 -2.70 -28.65 13.11
N SER A 156 -2.38 -29.50 14.10
CA SER A 156 -1.08 -29.46 14.80
C SER A 156 0.10 -29.70 13.87
N GLU A 157 -0.06 -30.64 12.93
CA GLU A 157 0.97 -31.05 11.98
C GLU A 157 1.29 -29.90 11.02
N ALA A 158 0.25 -29.24 10.50
CA ALA A 158 0.41 -28.10 9.61
C ALA A 158 1.06 -26.91 10.34
N ARG A 159 0.65 -26.61 11.57
CA ARG A 159 1.24 -25.52 12.38
C ARG A 159 2.75 -25.66 12.59
N ASN A 160 3.27 -26.88 12.64
CA ASN A 160 4.72 -27.12 12.78
C ASN A 160 5.51 -26.84 11.48
N CYS A 161 4.83 -26.68 10.35
CA CYS A 161 5.43 -26.53 9.03
C CYS A 161 5.19 -25.15 8.41
N ILE A 162 4.44 -24.27 9.07
CA ILE A 162 4.12 -22.92 8.59
C ILE A 162 4.54 -21.85 9.61
N PRO A 163 4.74 -20.60 9.18
CA PRO A 163 4.90 -19.49 10.11
C PRO A 163 3.68 -19.30 11.02
N ASP A 164 3.91 -18.79 12.22
CA ASP A 164 2.83 -18.36 13.12
C ASP A 164 1.97 -17.29 12.43
N TYR A 165 0.64 -17.45 12.54
CA TYR A 165 -0.31 -16.55 11.90
C TYR A 165 -0.88 -15.56 12.89
N TYR A 166 -0.51 -14.30 12.73
CA TYR A 166 -0.96 -13.20 13.59
C TYR A 166 -2.29 -12.60 13.15
N GLY A 167 -2.95 -13.19 12.14
CA GLY A 167 -4.26 -12.78 11.61
C GLY A 167 -4.20 -11.95 10.33
N SER A 168 -5.39 -11.57 9.85
CA SER A 168 -5.56 -10.68 8.70
C SER A 168 -5.90 -9.27 9.16
N TRP A 169 -5.40 -8.28 8.43
CA TRP A 169 -5.50 -6.88 8.82
C TRP A 169 -5.78 -6.03 7.59
N THR A 170 -6.47 -4.91 7.78
CA THR A 170 -6.68 -3.89 6.76
C THR A 170 -6.03 -2.58 7.23
N ILE A 171 -5.47 -1.82 6.30
CA ILE A 171 -4.87 -0.52 6.58
C ILE A 171 -5.88 0.55 6.17
N GLN A 172 -6.19 1.46 7.09
CA GLN A 172 -7.04 2.62 6.83
C GLN A 172 -6.22 3.90 7.03
N GLY A 173 -6.59 4.99 6.36
CA GLY A 173 -6.00 6.31 6.61
C GLY A 173 -4.58 6.51 6.09
N TRP A 174 -4.26 5.98 4.90
CA TRP A 174 -2.97 6.22 4.21
C TRP A 174 -2.69 7.70 3.94
N VAL A 175 -3.75 8.48 3.84
CA VAL A 175 -3.77 9.93 3.97
C VAL A 175 -4.50 10.16 5.29
N GLU A 176 -3.92 10.93 6.20
CA GLU A 176 -4.64 11.26 7.43
C GLU A 176 -5.99 11.88 7.03
N ASP A 177 -7.08 11.43 7.67
CA ASP A 177 -8.39 12.10 7.52
C ASP A 177 -8.33 13.55 8.01
N ASP A 178 -7.25 13.91 8.72
CA ASP A 178 -6.87 15.28 8.97
C ASP A 178 -6.31 15.92 7.70
N ILE A 179 -7.12 16.82 7.13
CA ILE A 179 -6.79 17.67 5.97
C ILE A 179 -5.42 18.34 6.16
N GLY A 180 -5.04 18.70 7.39
CA GLY A 180 -3.74 19.29 7.70
C GLY A 180 -2.57 18.37 7.36
N ALA A 181 -2.54 17.17 7.94
CA ALA A 181 -1.46 16.21 7.71
C ALA A 181 -1.46 15.63 6.29
N ALA A 182 -2.63 15.51 5.65
CA ALA A 182 -2.73 15.18 4.22
C ALA A 182 -2.02 16.21 3.34
N ASN A 183 -2.26 17.51 3.61
CA ASN A 183 -1.65 18.61 2.87
C ASN A 183 -0.14 18.69 3.12
N GLU A 184 0.31 18.47 4.36
CA GLU A 184 1.74 18.40 4.70
C GLU A 184 2.45 17.28 3.94
N TRP A 185 1.84 16.09 3.88
CA TRP A 185 2.40 14.97 3.14
C TRP A 185 2.51 15.27 1.64
N LEU A 186 1.45 15.85 1.04
CA LEU A 186 1.47 16.29 -0.35
C LEU A 186 2.56 17.33 -0.59
N TRP A 187 2.71 18.28 0.33
CA TRP A 187 3.74 19.31 0.24
C TRP A 187 5.15 18.72 0.28
N GLU A 188 5.48 17.87 1.26
CA GLU A 188 6.80 17.22 1.34
C GLU A 188 7.11 16.38 0.10
N CYS A 189 6.11 15.73 -0.49
CA CYS A 189 6.30 14.87 -1.65
C CYS A 189 6.47 15.63 -2.98
N PHE A 190 5.87 16.82 -3.11
CA PHE A 190 5.73 17.48 -4.41
C PHE A 190 6.26 18.92 -4.48
N ARG A 191 6.66 19.55 -3.37
CA ARG A 191 7.10 20.98 -3.36
C ARG A 191 8.25 21.33 -4.29
N GLU A 192 9.10 20.36 -4.63
CA GLU A 192 10.25 20.58 -5.51
C GLU A 192 9.90 20.46 -7.01
N ARG A 193 8.65 20.16 -7.34
CA ARG A 193 8.17 19.99 -8.71
C ARG A 193 7.45 21.25 -9.18
N GLU A 194 7.97 21.90 -10.21
CA GLU A 194 7.40 23.15 -10.75
C GLU A 194 5.98 22.97 -11.30
N GLU A 195 5.60 21.75 -11.67
CA GLU A 195 4.25 21.42 -12.12
C GLU A 195 3.21 21.31 -10.98
N TYR A 196 3.65 21.30 -9.71
CA TYR A 196 2.78 21.11 -8.56
C TYR A 196 2.66 22.39 -7.74
N VAL A 197 1.63 23.19 -8.06
CA VAL A 197 1.29 24.38 -7.28
C VAL A 197 0.12 24.03 -6.36
N PRO A 198 0.29 24.10 -5.03
CA PRO A 198 -0.80 23.79 -4.12
C PRO A 198 -1.92 24.80 -4.28
N VAL A 199 -3.13 24.28 -4.42
CA VAL A 199 -4.34 25.08 -4.55
C VAL A 199 -5.38 24.60 -3.55
N VAL A 200 -6.04 25.53 -2.88
CA VAL A 200 -7.20 25.24 -2.02
C VAL A 200 -8.47 25.68 -2.71
N ARG A 201 -9.59 25.11 -2.27
CA ARG A 201 -10.91 25.53 -2.71
C ARG A 201 -11.13 26.97 -2.28
N ASP A 202 -11.44 27.84 -3.23
CA ASP A 202 -11.83 29.23 -2.94
C ASP A 202 -13.32 29.23 -2.54
N GLU A 203 -13.62 29.52 -1.27
CA GLU A 203 -15.00 29.57 -0.77
C GLU A 203 -15.84 30.66 -1.46
N ASP A 204 -15.19 31.71 -1.97
CA ASP A 204 -15.85 32.79 -2.70
C ASP A 204 -15.97 32.49 -4.20
N ARG A 205 -15.25 31.48 -4.70
CA ARG A 205 -15.18 31.11 -6.12
C ARG A 205 -15.08 29.59 -6.28
N GLU A 206 -16.19 28.88 -6.02
CA GLU A 206 -16.23 27.41 -6.02
C GLU A 206 -15.67 26.74 -7.30
N GLU A 207 -15.65 27.44 -8.43
CA GLU A 207 -15.17 26.94 -9.73
C GLU A 207 -13.66 27.20 -9.99
N CYS A 208 -13.00 28.01 -9.17
CA CYS A 208 -11.61 28.44 -9.40
C CYS A 208 -10.80 28.28 -8.10
N PRO A 209 -9.96 27.24 -8.00
CA PRO A 209 -9.16 27.05 -6.80
C PRO A 209 -8.10 28.17 -6.69
N ARG A 210 -7.80 28.58 -5.46
CA ARG A 210 -6.86 29.66 -5.15
C ARG A 210 -5.48 29.08 -4.82
N LEU A 211 -4.42 29.72 -5.30
CA LEU A 211 -3.05 29.39 -4.89
C LEU A 211 -2.83 29.68 -3.41
N VAL A 212 -2.14 28.80 -2.72
CA VAL A 212 -1.93 28.92 -1.27
C VAL A 212 -0.46 28.90 -0.91
N GLU A 213 -0.09 29.83 -0.03
CA GLU A 213 1.24 29.90 0.56
C GLU A 213 1.38 28.86 1.68
N VAL A 214 2.61 28.39 1.91
CA VAL A 214 2.93 27.27 2.80
C VAL A 214 2.41 27.48 4.22
N GLU A 215 2.46 28.70 4.75
CA GLU A 215 2.02 29.03 6.11
C GLU A 215 0.52 28.79 6.31
N GLU A 216 -0.27 28.88 5.24
CA GLU A 216 -1.71 28.64 5.25
C GLU A 216 -2.04 27.15 5.07
N LEU A 217 -1.22 26.39 4.33
CA LEU A 217 -1.37 24.93 4.18
C LEU A 217 -1.02 24.14 5.45
N THR A 218 0.00 24.60 6.16
CA THR A 218 0.59 23.91 7.32
C THR A 218 -0.02 24.32 8.66
N GLY A 219 -0.85 25.38 8.66
CA GLY A 219 -1.38 25.99 9.88
C GLY A 219 -0.30 26.57 10.82
N CYS A 220 0.96 26.66 10.37
CA CYS A 220 2.07 27.07 11.22
C CYS A 220 2.21 28.60 11.24
N ASN A 221 1.61 29.25 12.22
CA ASN A 221 1.65 30.70 12.36
C ASN A 221 2.96 31.14 13.06
N SER A 222 3.96 31.55 12.30
CA SER A 222 5.27 32.05 12.76
C SER A 222 5.22 33.49 13.31
N LYS A 223 4.17 33.84 14.07
CA LYS A 223 3.99 35.19 14.67
C LYS A 223 4.19 35.26 16.19
N SER A 224 4.84 34.26 16.80
CA SER A 224 5.31 34.35 18.18
C SER A 224 6.82 34.35 18.27
N CYS A 225 7.46 35.38 17.71
CA CYS A 225 8.81 35.82 18.07
C CYS A 225 9.06 37.15 17.36
N ILE A 226 8.80 38.26 18.03
CA ILE A 226 9.62 39.49 18.09
C ILE A 226 8.90 40.38 19.11
N THR A 227 9.27 40.22 20.38
CA THR A 227 9.18 41.28 21.37
C THR A 227 10.58 41.85 21.52
N LYS A 228 10.75 43.11 21.15
CA LYS A 228 11.67 44.06 21.81
C LYS A 228 11.24 45.47 21.46
#